data_AF-A0A3M1FGE9-F1
#
_entry.id   AF-A0A3M1FGE9-F1
#
_cell.length_a   1.000
_cell.length_b   1.000
_cell.length_c   1.000
_cell.angle_alpha   90.00
_cell.angle_beta   90.00
_cell.angle_gamma   90.00
#
_symmetry.space_group_name_H-M   'P 1'
#
loop_
_entity.id
_entity.type
_entity.pdbx_description
1 polymer ?
#
loop_
_entity_poly.entity_id
_entity_poly.type
_entity_poly.pdbx_seq_one_letter_code
_entity_poly.pdbx_strand_id
1 'polypeptide(L)' 'MYRITTEPIDLNELYAAVSDPQAGGIAIFLGVVRDRNIDREVRFLEYEAYPEMARKKLAEIGESAKKRWP' A
#
# COMPACT_ATOMS: atom_id res chain seq x y z
N MET A 1 -6.85 1.60 8.18
CA MET A 1 -5.67 2.46 8.35
C MET A 1 -5.14 2.83 6.97
N TYR A 2 -4.90 4.11 6.66
CA TYR A 2 -4.34 4.55 5.38
C TYR A 2 -3.26 5.59 5.64
N ARG A 3 -2.04 5.36 5.12
CA ARG A 3 -0.84 6.15 5.47
C ARG A 3 -0.01 6.45 4.23
N ILE A 4 0.55 7.66 4.21
CA ILE A 4 1.64 8.07 3.32
C ILE A 4 2.84 8.33 4.24
N THR A 5 4.01 7.80 3.92
CA THR A 5 5.22 7.88 4.75
C THR A 5 6.46 8.06 3.90
N THR A 6 7.49 8.68 4.47
CA THR A 6 8.85 8.75 3.93
C THR A 6 9.76 7.68 4.53
N GLU A 7 9.32 7.01 5.58
CA GLU A 7 10.05 5.91 6.24
C GLU A 7 9.87 4.58 5.50
N PRO A 8 10.81 3.63 5.64
CA PRO A 8 10.63 2.27 5.16
C PRO A 8 9.30 1.64 5.63
N ILE A 9 8.65 0.88 4.75
CA ILE A 9 7.37 0.24 5.06
C ILE A 9 7.63 -1.03 5.91
N ASP A 10 7.07 -1.06 7.11
CA ASP A 10 7.04 -2.26 7.96
C ASP A 10 5.86 -3.17 7.57
N LEU A 11 6.17 -4.34 7.02
CA LEU A 11 5.15 -5.32 6.63
C LEU A 11 4.49 -6.02 7.82
N ASN A 12 5.18 -6.16 8.95
CA ASN A 12 4.62 -6.82 10.13
C ASN A 12 3.53 -5.93 10.77
N GLU A 13 3.76 -4.61 10.81
CA GLU A 13 2.75 -3.64 11.25
C GLU A 13 1.48 -3.76 10.39
N LEU A 14 1.63 -3.83 9.07
CA LEU A 14 0.50 -3.91 8.15
C LEU A 14 -0.24 -5.25 8.24
N TYR A 15 0.49 -6.36 8.36
CA TYR A 15 -0.08 -7.69 8.58
C TYR A 15 -0.91 -7.74 9.86
N ALA A 16 -0.35 -7.22 10.97
CA ALA A 16 -1.03 -7.17 12.26
C ALA A 16 -2.30 -6.31 12.20
N ALA A 17 -2.26 -5.17 11.48
CA ALA A 17 -3.38 -4.26 11.36
C ALA A 17 -4.63 -4.84 10.64
N VAL A 18 -4.46 -5.93 9.89
CA VAL A 18 -5.56 -6.62 9.15
C VAL A 18 -5.78 -8.05 9.61
N SER A 19 -5.06 -8.52 10.63
CA SER A 19 -5.22 -9.86 11.17
C SER A 19 -6.50 -9.98 11.97
N ASP A 20 -7.30 -11.01 11.69
CA ASP A 20 -8.53 -11.33 12.42
C ASP A 20 -8.64 -12.86 12.54
N PRO A 21 -8.88 -13.42 13.74
CA PRO A 21 -9.10 -14.86 13.92
C PRO A 21 -10.24 -15.46 13.07
N GLN A 22 -11.18 -14.64 12.59
CA GLN A 22 -12.28 -15.05 11.71
C GLN A 22 -11.88 -15.06 10.23
N ALA A 23 -10.75 -14.45 9.86
CA ALA A 23 -10.29 -14.40 8.48
C ALA A 23 -9.39 -15.62 8.17
N GLY A 24 -9.77 -16.39 7.15
CA GLY A 24 -9.03 -17.58 6.71
C GLY A 24 -7.76 -17.29 5.90
N GLY A 25 -7.49 -16.02 5.57
CA GLY A 25 -6.30 -15.64 4.81
C GLY A 25 -6.17 -14.12 4.65
N ILE A 26 -4.94 -13.68 4.40
CA ILE A 26 -4.58 -12.29 4.14
C ILE A 26 -3.81 -12.25 2.81
N ALA A 27 -4.22 -11.35 1.91
CA ALA A 27 -3.51 -11.09 0.66
C ALA A 27 -2.76 -9.76 0.76
N ILE A 28 -1.46 -9.78 0.49
CA ILE A 28 -0.60 -8.58 0.49
C ILE A 28 -0.07 -8.36 -0.93
N PHE A 29 -0.24 -7.15 -1.43
CA PHE A 29 0.44 -6.67 -2.63
C PHE A 29 1.55 -5.71 -2.23
N LEU A 30 2.80 -6.02 -2.63
CA LEU A 30 3.98 -5.21 -2.35
C LEU A 30 4.59 -4.71 -3.66
N GLY A 31 4.48 -3.41 -3.92
CA GLY A 31 5.17 -2.77 -5.04
C GLY A 31 6.62 -2.46 -4.66
N VAL A 32 7.58 -3.03 -5.39
CA VAL A 32 9.02 -2.77 -5.24
C VAL A 32 9.58 -2.10 -6.48
N VAL A 33 10.57 -1.21 -6.28
CA VAL A 33 11.29 -0.59 -7.40
C VAL A 33 12.15 -1.65 -8.08
N ARG A 34 12.02 -1.76 -9.40
CA ARG A 34 12.84 -2.66 -10.22
C ARG A 34 14.11 -1.94 -10.68
N ASP A 35 15.17 -2.70 -10.92
CA ASP A 35 16.49 -2.22 -11.36
C ASP A 35 16.55 -1.84 -12.85
N ARG A 36 15.52 -2.21 -13.64
CA ARG A 36 15.41 -1.88 -15.06
C ARG A 36 14.02 -1.40 -15.45
N ASN A 37 13.99 -0.42 -16.33
CA ASN A 37 12.77 0.01 -17.01
C ASN A 37 13.06 0.20 -18.51
N ILE A 38 12.40 -0.61 -19.34
CA ILE A 38 12.70 -0.72 -20.77
C ILE A 38 14.19 -1.09 -20.92
N ASP A 39 14.98 -0.28 -21.63
CA ASP A 39 16.41 -0.52 -21.88
C ASP A 39 17.32 0.36 -21.01
N ARG A 40 16.79 0.86 -19.88
CA ARG A 40 17.53 1.74 -18.96
C ARG A 40 17.61 1.16 -17.56
N GLU A 41 18.78 1.28 -16.96
CA GLU A 41 19.02 0.98 -15.55
C GLU A 41 18.37 2.06 -14.66
N VAL A 42 17.75 1.62 -13.56
CA VAL A 42 17.09 2.47 -12.58
C VAL A 42 17.88 2.43 -11.28
N ARG A 43 18.42 3.58 -10.86
CA ARG A 43 19.14 3.70 -9.57
C ARG A 43 18.19 3.88 -8.40
N PHE A 44 17.18 4.72 -8.54
CA PHE A 44 16.11 4.94 -7.56
C PHE A 44 14.90 5.62 -8.24
N LEU A 45 13.79 5.68 -7.52
CA LEU A 45 12.63 6.50 -7.87
C LEU A 45 12.37 7.50 -6.73
N GLU A 46 12.06 8.73 -7.09
CA GLU A 46 11.50 9.73 -6.18
C GLU A 46 9.98 9.68 -6.26
N TYR A 47 9.33 9.75 -5.10
CA TYR A 47 7.89 9.75 -4.97
C TYR A 47 7.43 11.06 -4.36
N GLU A 48 6.41 11.65 -4.95
CA GLU A 48 5.73 12.83 -4.43
C GLU A 48 4.24 12.54 -4.27
N ALA A 49 3.63 13.15 -3.26
CA ALA A 49 2.19 13.07 -3.05
C ALA A 49 1.70 14.33 -2.34
N TYR A 50 0.44 14.69 -2.58
CA TYR A 50 -0.31 15.58 -1.69
C TYR A 50 -0.95 14.73 -0.57
N PRO A 51 -0.37 14.67 0.65
CA PRO A 51 -0.68 13.57 1.58
C PRO A 51 -2.13 13.59 2.07
N GLU A 52 -2.70 14.78 2.28
CA GLU A 52 -4.10 14.91 2.72
C GLU A 52 -5.09 14.36 1.69
N MET A 53 -4.89 14.69 0.42
CA MET A 53 -5.74 14.19 -0.66
C MET A 53 -5.50 12.70 -0.89
N ALA A 54 -4.24 12.26 -0.88
CA ALA A 54 -3.89 10.85 -1.08
C ALA A 54 -4.52 9.96 -0.01
N ARG A 55 -4.48 10.34 1.27
CA ARG A 55 -5.13 9.60 2.37
C ARG A 55 -6.64 9.51 2.18
N LYS A 56 -7.30 10.59 1.75
CA LYS A 56 -8.74 10.59 1.44
C LYS A 56 -9.06 9.60 0.31
N LYS A 57 -8.28 9.61 -0.77
CA LYS A 57 -8.47 8.69 -1.90
C LYS A 57 -8.22 7.23 -1.55
N LEU A 58 -7.20 6.94 -0.74
CA LEU A 58 -6.98 5.59 -0.21
C LEU A 58 -8.18 5.11 0.62
N ALA A 59 -8.74 5.99 1.47
CA ALA A 59 -9.92 5.67 2.25
C ALA A 59 -11.16 5.38 1.38
N GLU A 60 -11.42 6.21 0.36
CA GLU A 60 -12.50 5.97 -0.60
C GLU A 60 -12.39 4.59 -1.30
N ILE A 61 -11.17 4.18 -1.67
CA ILE A 61 -10.91 2.88 -2.30
C ILE A 61 -11.20 1.74 -1.33
N GLY A 62 -10.70 1.81 -0.09
CA GLY A 62 -10.93 0.73 0.86
C GLY A 62 -12.38 0.63 1.33
N GLU A 63 -13.10 1.74 1.45
CA GLU A 63 -14.56 1.70 1.68
C GLU A 63 -15.32 1.10 0.49
N SER A 64 -14.90 1.41 -0.75
CA SER A 64 -15.44 0.77 -1.95
C SER A 64 -15.17 -0.73 -1.98
N ALA A 65 -13.98 -1.16 -1.55
CA ALA A 65 -13.62 -2.57 -1.46
C ALA A 65 -14.49 -3.32 -0.44
N LYS A 66 -14.66 -2.79 0.78
CA LYS A 66 -15.53 -3.39 1.80
C LYS A 66 -16.99 -3.51 1.34
N LYS A 67 -17.50 -2.50 0.62
CA LYS A 67 -18.86 -2.54 0.06
C LYS A 67 -19.02 -3.62 -1.01
N ARG A 68 -17.97 -3.86 -1.80
CA ARG A 68 -17.98 -4.83 -2.89
C ARG A 68 -17.71 -6.26 -2.42
N TRP A 69 -16.91 -6.42 -1.37
CA TRP A 69 -16.52 -7.70 -0.77
C TRP A 69 -16.62 -7.60 0.77
N PRO A 70 -17.80 -7.92 1.34
CA PRO A 70 -18.04 -7.89 2.79
C PRO A 70 -17.38 -9.06 3.52
#